data_AF-A0A7C5C0Y2-F1
#
_entry.id   AF-A0A7C5C0Y2-F1
#
_cell.length_a   1.000
_cell.length_b   1.000
_cell.length_c   1.000
_cell.angle_alpha   90.00
_cell.angle_beta   90.00
_cell.angle_gamma   90.00
#
_symmetry.space_group_name_H-M   'P 1'
#
loop_
_entity.id
_entity.type
_entity.pdbx_description
1 polymer ?
#
loop_
_entity_poly.entity_id
_entity_poly.type
_entity_poly.pdbx_seq_one_letter_code
_entity_poly.pdbx_strand_id
1 'polypeptide(L)'
;MKGSLAILLIGLMGTLGLWAESADQIVAHSRNRIQKNTVSTRAKMIISAKDGSTTERLVDQYSSYAGGRTRTVVIFQKPPSVAGTRFLTIENPGKDDDRWIFLPSLGKIRRISGGEGSNSFVGTDFSYDDISSTDRKVDLDNHTLLKQEDYQGKTCYVIQSIPKDAA
;
A
#
# COMPACT_ATOMS: atom_id res chain seq x y z
N MET A 1 -26.79 -9.25 73.71
CA MET A 1 -26.94 -9.75 72.32
C MET A 1 -27.14 -8.57 71.39
N LYS A 2 -26.14 -8.27 70.56
CA LYS A 2 -26.17 -7.48 69.30
C LYS A 2 -24.70 -7.24 68.91
N GLY A 3 -24.11 -8.20 68.22
CA GLY A 3 -22.80 -8.05 67.58
C GLY A 3 -23.01 -7.63 66.14
N SER A 4 -22.54 -6.44 65.79
CA SER A 4 -22.63 -5.89 64.43
C SER A 4 -21.63 -6.59 63.52
N LEU A 5 -22.13 -7.28 62.50
CA LEU A 5 -21.34 -7.93 61.46
C LEU A 5 -20.98 -6.89 60.40
N ALA A 6 -19.72 -6.42 60.41
CA ALA A 6 -19.18 -5.59 59.35
C ALA A 6 -18.86 -6.48 58.13
N ILE A 7 -19.68 -6.40 57.09
CA ILE A 7 -19.40 -7.05 55.80
C ILE A 7 -18.45 -6.12 55.04
N LEU A 8 -17.17 -6.50 55.01
CA LEU A 8 -16.15 -5.87 54.17
C LEU A 8 -16.36 -6.35 52.73
N LEU A 9 -17.03 -5.55 51.91
CA LEU A 9 -17.12 -5.78 50.46
C LEU A 9 -15.74 -5.45 49.85
N ILE A 10 -14.91 -6.47 49.63
CA ILE A 10 -13.71 -6.34 48.80
C ILE A 10 -14.19 -6.25 47.36
N GLY A 11 -14.34 -5.03 46.87
CA GLY A 11 -14.64 -4.74 45.47
C GLY A 11 -13.51 -5.23 44.57
N LEU A 12 -13.79 -6.29 43.82
CA LEU A 12 -12.97 -6.81 42.73
C LEU A 12 -12.90 -5.77 41.61
N MET A 13 -11.99 -4.80 41.73
CA MET A 13 -11.69 -3.85 40.66
C MET A 13 -10.77 -4.55 39.66
N GLY A 14 -11.36 -5.44 38.84
CA GLY A 14 -10.71 -5.97 37.66
C GLY A 14 -10.39 -4.81 36.74
N THR A 15 -9.11 -4.49 36.61
CA THR A 15 -8.62 -3.57 35.58
C THR A 15 -8.91 -4.23 34.24
N LEU A 16 -10.04 -3.88 33.63
CA LEU A 16 -10.23 -4.04 32.19
C LEU A 16 -9.17 -3.16 31.54
N GLY A 17 -8.01 -3.76 31.25
CA GLY A 17 -7.03 -3.14 30.38
C GLY A 17 -7.73 -2.82 29.08
N LEU A 18 -7.94 -1.53 28.82
CA LEU A 18 -8.25 -1.03 27.49
C LEU A 18 -7.00 -1.30 26.66
N TRP A 19 -6.95 -2.46 26.01
CA TRP A 19 -5.91 -2.78 25.06
C TRP A 19 -6.08 -1.83 23.88
N ALA A 20 -5.28 -0.77 23.87
CA ALA A 20 -5.15 0.08 22.70
C ALA A 20 -4.63 -0.77 21.54
N GLU A 21 -5.25 -0.64 20.37
CA GLU A 21 -4.84 -1.33 19.15
C GLU A 21 -3.39 -0.97 18.80
N SER A 22 -2.58 -1.97 18.45
CA SER A 22 -1.19 -1.73 18.04
C SER A 22 -1.12 -1.06 16.67
N ALA A 23 0.01 -0.40 16.36
CA ALA A 23 0.23 0.20 15.05
C ALA A 23 0.11 -0.84 13.92
N ASP A 24 0.66 -2.06 14.13
CA ASP A 24 0.56 -3.16 13.17
C ASP A 24 -0.89 -3.57 12.91
N GLN A 25 -1.72 -3.65 13.97
CA GLN A 25 -3.13 -3.98 13.86
C GLN A 25 -3.90 -2.91 13.08
N ILE A 26 -3.65 -1.62 13.37
CA ILE A 26 -4.29 -0.50 12.66
C ILE A 26 -3.92 -0.54 11.17
N VAL A 27 -2.65 -0.74 10.83
CA VAL A 27 -2.20 -0.86 9.43
C VAL A 27 -2.80 -2.09 8.76
N ALA A 28 -2.84 -3.23 9.45
CA ALA A 28 -3.45 -4.45 8.92
C ALA A 28 -4.94 -4.26 8.64
N HIS A 29 -5.70 -3.66 9.55
CA HIS A 29 -7.10 -3.35 9.33
C HIS A 29 -7.29 -2.36 8.18
N SER A 30 -6.40 -1.38 8.02
CA SER A 30 -6.45 -0.43 6.90
C SER A 30 -6.17 -1.10 5.55
N ARG A 31 -5.09 -1.90 5.44
CA ARG A 31 -4.67 -2.56 4.19
C ARG A 31 -5.61 -3.70 3.78
N ASN A 32 -6.08 -4.50 4.74
CA ASN A 32 -6.87 -5.70 4.45
C ASN A 32 -8.37 -5.45 4.22
N ARG A 33 -8.82 -4.19 4.09
CA ARG A 33 -10.25 -3.89 3.87
C ARG A 33 -10.78 -4.40 2.54
N ILE A 34 -9.92 -4.48 1.52
CA ILE A 34 -10.31 -4.91 0.18
C ILE A 34 -9.58 -6.22 -0.11
N GLN A 35 -10.31 -7.33 -0.03
CA GLN A 35 -9.82 -8.65 -0.46
C GLN A 35 -10.56 -9.06 -1.73
N LYS A 36 -9.86 -9.03 -2.86
CA LYS A 36 -10.41 -9.38 -4.17
C LYS A 36 -9.43 -10.28 -4.92
N ASN A 37 -9.96 -11.34 -5.53
CA ASN A 37 -9.15 -12.23 -6.38
C ASN A 37 -8.80 -11.59 -7.71
N THR A 38 -9.60 -10.64 -8.18
CA THR A 38 -9.36 -9.88 -9.39
C THR A 38 -9.76 -8.42 -9.22
N VAL A 39 -8.99 -7.53 -9.81
CA VAL A 39 -9.25 -6.09 -9.85
C VAL A 39 -9.05 -5.60 -11.28
N SER A 40 -9.94 -4.73 -11.73
CA SER A 40 -9.77 -3.97 -12.97
C SER A 40 -10.10 -2.51 -12.72
N THR A 41 -9.22 -1.61 -13.13
CA THR A 41 -9.41 -0.17 -13.00
C THR A 41 -9.02 0.53 -14.29
N ARG A 42 -9.70 1.66 -14.54
CA ARG A 42 -9.30 2.65 -15.54
C ARG A 42 -9.14 3.98 -14.83
N ALA A 43 -7.96 4.56 -14.93
CA ALA A 43 -7.62 5.81 -14.27
C ALA A 43 -7.22 6.88 -15.30
N LYS A 44 -7.64 8.12 -15.04
CA LYS A 44 -7.07 9.30 -15.65
C LYS A 44 -6.04 9.88 -14.70
N MET A 45 -4.78 9.90 -15.12
CA MET A 45 -3.66 10.48 -14.38
C MET A 45 -3.34 11.85 -14.96
N ILE A 46 -3.37 12.89 -14.13
CA ILE A 46 -3.00 14.25 -14.51
C ILE A 46 -1.64 14.54 -13.86
N ILE A 47 -0.64 14.80 -14.69
CA ILE A 47 0.73 15.12 -14.26
C ILE A 47 0.91 16.62 -14.46
N SER A 48 1.21 17.33 -13.38
CA SER A 48 1.43 18.78 -13.40
C SER A 48 2.91 19.08 -13.24
N ALA A 49 3.50 19.80 -14.20
CA ALA A 49 4.88 20.25 -14.12
C ALA A 49 5.00 21.53 -13.27
N LYS A 50 6.24 21.87 -12.88
CA LYS A 50 6.54 23.06 -12.06
C LYS A 50 6.13 24.38 -12.72
N ASP A 51 6.11 24.42 -14.04
CA ASP A 51 5.70 25.59 -14.83
C ASP A 51 4.17 25.72 -14.98
N GLY A 52 3.41 24.79 -14.38
CA GLY A 52 1.94 24.77 -14.44
C GLY A 52 1.37 24.04 -15.65
N SER A 53 2.21 23.57 -16.59
CA SER A 53 1.74 22.73 -17.70
C SER A 53 1.26 21.37 -17.20
N THR A 54 0.28 20.78 -17.88
CA THR A 54 -0.26 19.47 -17.51
C THR A 54 -0.22 18.50 -18.67
N THR A 55 -0.01 17.22 -18.34
CA THR A 55 -0.17 16.10 -19.28
C THR A 55 -1.15 15.11 -18.69
N GLU A 56 -2.11 14.65 -19.49
CA GLU A 56 -3.05 13.62 -19.08
C GLU A 56 -2.64 12.25 -19.64
N ARG A 57 -2.75 11.20 -18.82
CA ARG A 57 -2.58 9.81 -19.23
C ARG A 57 -3.83 9.01 -18.91
N LEU A 58 -4.19 8.08 -19.80
CA LEU A 58 -5.23 7.09 -19.54
C LEU A 58 -4.55 5.75 -19.30
N VAL A 59 -4.82 5.14 -18.15
CA VAL A 59 -4.13 3.93 -17.69
C VAL A 59 -5.17 2.89 -17.30
N ASP A 60 -5.01 1.67 -17.80
CA ASP A 60 -5.76 0.51 -17.34
C ASP A 60 -4.86 -0.34 -16.45
N GLN A 61 -5.41 -0.84 -15.33
CA GLN A 61 -4.74 -1.82 -14.49
C GLN A 61 -5.62 -3.06 -14.36
N TYR A 62 -4.99 -4.23 -14.44
CA TYR A 62 -5.61 -5.50 -14.16
C TYR A 62 -4.74 -6.28 -13.18
N SER A 63 -5.34 -6.77 -12.11
CA SER A 63 -4.67 -7.59 -11.11
C SER A 63 -5.44 -8.90 -10.91
N SER A 64 -4.71 -9.99 -10.72
CA SER A 64 -5.30 -11.29 -10.39
C SER A 64 -4.44 -12.04 -9.39
N TYR A 65 -5.06 -12.59 -8.35
CA TYR A 65 -4.44 -13.55 -7.44
C TYR A 65 -4.72 -14.98 -7.92
N ALA A 66 -3.69 -15.69 -8.37
CA ALA A 66 -3.82 -17.06 -8.86
C ALA A 66 -2.54 -17.86 -8.65
N GLY A 67 -2.66 -19.03 -8.01
CA GLY A 67 -1.54 -19.91 -7.72
C GLY A 67 -0.59 -19.36 -6.65
N GLY A 68 -1.12 -18.68 -5.63
CA GLY A 68 -0.34 -18.15 -4.51
C GLY A 68 0.43 -16.86 -4.82
N ARG A 69 0.13 -16.21 -5.94
CA ARG A 69 0.82 -15.00 -6.41
C ARG A 69 -0.17 -14.01 -7.00
N THR A 70 0.04 -12.73 -6.72
CA THR A 70 -0.61 -11.64 -7.43
C THR A 70 0.18 -11.34 -8.70
N ARG A 71 -0.55 -11.17 -9.81
CA ARG A 71 -0.02 -10.65 -11.06
C ARG A 71 -0.76 -9.38 -11.40
N THR A 72 -0.02 -8.31 -11.65
CA THR A 72 -0.58 -7.00 -11.99
C THR A 72 0.01 -6.54 -13.31
N VAL A 73 -0.86 -6.10 -14.23
CA VAL A 73 -0.45 -5.43 -15.46
C VAL A 73 -1.04 -4.03 -15.51
N VAL A 74 -0.19 -3.05 -15.79
CA VAL A 74 -0.54 -1.65 -16.02
C VAL A 74 -0.30 -1.35 -17.50
N ILE A 75 -1.30 -0.76 -18.16
CA ILE A 75 -1.30 -0.49 -19.61
C ILE A 75 -1.60 0.98 -19.83
N PHE A 76 -0.66 1.69 -20.43
CA PHE A 76 -0.88 3.07 -20.89
C PHE A 76 -1.68 3.05 -22.19
N GLN A 77 -2.87 3.65 -22.18
CA GLN A 77 -3.75 3.78 -23.35
C GLN A 77 -3.55 5.11 -24.09
N LYS A 78 -3.27 6.18 -23.34
CA LYS A 78 -3.05 7.54 -23.87
C LYS A 78 -2.01 8.28 -23.03
N PRO A 79 -1.33 9.30 -23.58
CA PRO A 79 -1.36 9.78 -24.98
C PRO A 79 -0.54 8.88 -25.94
N PRO A 80 -0.56 9.13 -27.27
CA PRO A 80 0.18 8.32 -28.24
C PRO A 80 1.68 8.12 -27.92
N SER A 81 2.32 9.09 -27.27
CA SER A 81 3.75 9.01 -26.92
C SER A 81 4.08 7.90 -25.91
N VAL A 82 3.12 7.44 -25.11
CA VAL A 82 3.28 6.34 -24.14
C VAL A 82 2.32 5.18 -24.38
N ALA A 83 1.39 5.33 -25.32
CA ALA A 83 0.37 4.33 -25.63
C ALA A 83 1.00 2.98 -25.97
N GLY A 84 0.47 1.92 -25.35
CA GLY A 84 0.98 0.56 -25.48
C GLY A 84 2.17 0.23 -24.58
N THR A 85 2.69 1.18 -23.80
CA THR A 85 3.63 0.87 -22.71
C THR A 85 2.93 -0.01 -21.69
N ARG A 86 3.57 -1.13 -21.32
CA ARG A 86 2.99 -2.09 -20.38
C ARG A 86 3.99 -2.39 -19.28
N PHE A 87 3.53 -2.41 -18.05
CA PHE A 87 4.32 -2.82 -16.90
C PHE A 87 3.67 -4.04 -16.26
N LEU A 88 4.46 -5.09 -16.03
CA LEU A 88 4.04 -6.34 -15.42
C LEU A 88 4.79 -6.53 -14.11
N THR A 89 4.05 -6.82 -13.05
CA THR A 89 4.57 -7.28 -11.76
C THR A 89 4.02 -8.66 -11.47
N ILE A 90 4.90 -9.57 -11.04
CA ILE A 90 4.55 -10.88 -10.51
C ILE A 90 5.13 -10.96 -9.10
N GLU A 91 4.25 -11.04 -8.11
CA GLU A 91 4.67 -11.11 -6.71
C GLU A 91 5.32 -12.45 -6.38
N ASN A 92 6.40 -12.40 -5.60
CA ASN A 92 7.09 -13.58 -5.13
C ASN A 92 7.14 -13.63 -3.60
N PRO A 93 6.58 -14.67 -2.96
CA PRO A 93 6.72 -14.84 -1.51
C PRO A 93 8.20 -15.01 -1.11
N GLY A 94 8.69 -14.13 -0.23
CA GLY A 94 10.01 -14.26 0.41
C GLY A 94 11.22 -13.91 -0.47
N LYS A 95 11.01 -13.28 -1.63
CA LYS A 95 12.08 -12.74 -2.49
C LYS A 95 11.55 -11.58 -3.32
N ASP A 96 12.43 -10.89 -4.03
CA ASP A 96 12.04 -9.79 -4.92
C ASP A 96 11.00 -10.20 -5.97
N ASP A 97 10.08 -9.27 -6.23
CA ASP A 97 9.08 -9.41 -7.27
C ASP A 97 9.70 -9.37 -8.65
N ASP A 98 9.13 -10.13 -9.57
CA ASP A 98 9.57 -10.06 -10.95
C ASP A 98 8.82 -8.93 -11.68
N ARG A 99 9.59 -8.02 -12.26
CA ARG A 99 9.08 -6.78 -12.86
C ARG A 99 9.62 -6.59 -14.27
N TRP A 100 8.72 -6.29 -15.21
CA TRP A 100 9.07 -6.00 -16.60
C TRP A 100 8.32 -4.82 -17.14
N ILE A 101 8.99 -4.03 -17.98
CA ILE A 101 8.37 -3.00 -18.79
C ILE A 101 8.54 -3.33 -20.27
N PHE A 102 7.45 -3.27 -21.01
CA PHE A 102 7.43 -3.33 -22.47
C PHE A 102 7.29 -1.91 -23.02
N LEU A 103 8.22 -1.53 -23.89
CA LEU A 103 8.27 -0.22 -24.54
C LEU A 103 7.99 -0.39 -26.04
N PRO A 104 6.78 -0.07 -26.52
CA PRO A 104 6.37 -0.37 -27.89
C PRO A 104 7.19 0.37 -28.94
N SER A 105 7.58 1.62 -28.66
CA SER A 105 8.43 2.44 -29.55
C SER A 105 9.80 1.81 -29.82
N LEU A 106 10.28 0.96 -28.91
CA LEU A 106 11.54 0.25 -29.04
C LEU A 106 11.37 -1.22 -29.43
N GLY A 107 10.14 -1.74 -29.40
CA GLY A 107 9.88 -3.18 -29.54
C GLY A 107 10.59 -4.03 -28.48
N LYS A 108 10.91 -3.47 -27.31
CA LYS A 108 11.76 -4.11 -26.29
C LYS A 108 11.01 -4.38 -25.00
N ILE A 109 11.36 -5.50 -24.38
CA ILE A 109 11.03 -5.84 -22.99
C ILE A 109 12.29 -5.62 -22.16
N ARG A 110 12.16 -4.94 -21.04
CA ARG A 110 13.25 -4.70 -20.09
C ARG A 110 12.82 -5.17 -18.70
N ARG A 111 13.68 -5.91 -18.00
CA ARG A 111 13.47 -6.25 -16.58
C ARG A 111 13.81 -5.03 -15.72
N ILE A 112 13.00 -4.76 -14.71
CA ILE A 112 13.30 -3.76 -13.67
C ILE A 112 13.92 -4.52 -12.50
N SER A 113 15.19 -4.28 -12.21
CA SER A 113 15.89 -4.91 -11.08
C SER A 113 15.41 -4.32 -9.74
N GLY A 114 15.73 -4.97 -8.62
CA GLY A 114 15.41 -4.46 -7.27
C GLY A 114 15.90 -3.02 -7.07
N GLY A 115 17.18 -2.76 -7.34
CA GLY A 115 17.79 -1.43 -7.20
C GLY A 115 17.31 -0.36 -8.18
N GLU A 116 16.47 -0.70 -9.16
CA GLU A 116 15.80 0.28 -10.04
C GLU A 116 14.39 0.65 -9.54
N GLY A 117 13.95 0.08 -8.41
CA GLY A 117 12.60 0.27 -7.85
C GLY A 117 12.23 1.72 -7.58
N SER A 118 13.18 2.49 -7.06
CA SER A 118 13.01 3.92 -6.72
C SER A 118 12.99 4.85 -7.94
N ASN A 119 13.28 4.35 -9.16
CA ASN A 119 13.27 5.17 -10.36
C ASN A 119 11.84 5.59 -10.74
N SER A 120 11.72 6.78 -11.34
CA SER A 120 10.44 7.31 -11.83
C SER A 120 9.74 6.35 -12.79
N PHE A 121 8.47 6.07 -12.50
CA PHE A 121 7.59 5.27 -13.30
C PHE A 121 7.12 6.07 -14.50
N VAL A 122 7.83 5.92 -15.62
CA VAL A 122 7.48 6.49 -16.93
C VAL A 122 7.35 8.03 -16.85
N GLY A 123 8.17 8.72 -16.04
CA GLY A 123 8.12 10.18 -15.91
C GLY A 123 6.90 10.67 -15.12
N THR A 124 6.46 9.90 -14.14
CA THR A 124 5.51 10.32 -13.10
C THR A 124 6.24 10.52 -11.78
N ASP A 125 5.56 11.09 -10.78
CA ASP A 125 6.07 11.16 -9.41
C ASP A 125 6.03 9.81 -8.68
N PHE A 126 5.36 8.80 -9.23
CA PHE A 126 5.41 7.43 -8.72
C PHE A 126 6.74 6.78 -9.12
N SER A 127 7.25 5.92 -8.25
CA SER A 127 8.34 4.99 -8.52
C SER A 127 7.82 3.65 -9.04
N TYR A 128 8.71 2.79 -9.54
CA TYR A 128 8.34 1.41 -9.85
C TYR A 128 7.87 0.66 -8.59
N ASP A 129 8.48 0.95 -7.43
CA ASP A 129 8.09 0.37 -6.15
C ASP A 129 6.66 0.76 -5.76
N ASP A 130 6.26 2.02 -5.95
CA ASP A 130 4.89 2.48 -5.62
C ASP A 130 3.81 1.72 -6.41
N ILE A 131 4.10 1.42 -7.68
CA ILE A 131 3.16 0.70 -8.55
C ILE A 131 3.13 -0.80 -8.21
N SER A 132 4.27 -1.40 -7.82
CA SER A 132 4.34 -2.82 -7.47
C SER A 132 3.93 -3.12 -6.02
N SER A 133 3.96 -2.14 -5.11
CA SER A 133 3.80 -2.36 -3.66
C SER A 133 2.39 -2.08 -3.12
N THR A 134 1.37 -2.03 -3.99
CA THR A 134 -0.02 -1.78 -3.54
C THR A 134 -0.47 -2.79 -2.47
N ASP A 135 0.01 -4.03 -2.55
CA ASP A 135 -0.31 -5.12 -1.61
C ASP A 135 0.87 -5.46 -0.67
N ARG A 136 1.77 -4.50 -0.41
CA ARG A 136 2.91 -4.68 0.51
C ARG A 136 2.41 -5.25 1.85
N LYS A 137 3.04 -6.34 2.30
CA LYS A 137 2.67 -6.98 3.57
C LYS A 137 3.05 -6.09 4.76
N VAL A 138 2.22 -6.13 5.80
CA VAL A 138 2.39 -5.32 7.02
C VAL A 138 3.68 -5.68 7.75
N ASP A 139 4.05 -6.96 7.75
CA ASP A 139 5.22 -7.48 8.44
C ASP A 139 6.56 -7.12 7.80
N LEU A 140 6.58 -6.45 6.65
CA LEU A 140 7.79 -5.96 5.99
C LEU A 140 8.27 -4.60 6.51
N ASP A 141 7.47 -3.94 7.35
CA ASP A 141 7.77 -2.64 7.92
C ASP A 141 7.74 -2.72 9.47
N ASN A 142 8.46 -1.82 10.13
CA ASN A 142 8.30 -1.53 11.55
C ASN A 142 7.34 -0.35 11.68
N HIS A 143 6.18 -0.57 12.31
CA HIS A 143 5.15 0.45 12.46
C HIS A 143 5.17 1.09 13.84
N THR A 144 5.06 2.41 13.91
CA THR A 144 4.97 3.18 15.16
C THR A 144 3.81 4.16 15.09
N LEU A 145 2.89 4.08 16.04
CA LEU A 145 1.82 5.06 16.20
C LEU A 145 2.43 6.33 16.82
N LEU A 146 2.49 7.41 16.04
CA LEU A 146 3.08 8.67 16.50
C LEU A 146 2.07 9.49 17.30
N LYS A 147 0.83 9.61 16.79
CA LYS A 147 -0.26 10.37 17.41
C LYS A 147 -1.60 10.05 16.76
N GLN A 148 -2.66 10.52 17.40
CA GLN A 148 -3.98 10.70 16.78
C GLN A 148 -4.19 12.18 16.47
N GLU A 149 -4.87 12.48 15.37
CA GLU A 149 -5.25 13.85 15.03
C GLU A 149 -6.63 13.90 14.38
N ASP A 150 -7.27 15.06 14.45
CA ASP A 150 -8.46 15.35 13.66
C ASP A 150 -8.05 15.83 12.27
N TYR A 151 -8.43 15.07 11.24
CA TYR A 151 -8.23 15.44 9.85
C TYR A 151 -9.57 15.44 9.12
N GLN A 152 -9.98 16.63 8.66
CA GLN A 152 -11.27 16.85 7.99
C GLN A 152 -12.48 16.32 8.81
N GLY A 153 -12.47 16.53 10.13
CA GLY A 153 -13.54 16.12 11.04
C GLY A 153 -13.61 14.62 11.30
N LYS A 154 -12.52 13.89 11.02
CA LYS A 154 -12.38 12.46 11.33
C LYS A 154 -11.12 12.25 12.17
N THR A 155 -11.25 11.41 13.19
CA THR A 155 -10.08 10.92 13.93
C THR A 155 -9.22 10.05 13.00
N CYS A 156 -7.97 10.44 12.84
CA CYS A 156 -6.97 9.76 12.03
C CYS A 156 -5.77 9.35 12.90
N TYR A 157 -5.19 8.20 12.57
CA TYR A 157 -3.96 7.70 13.18
C TYR A 157 -2.77 8.09 12.30
N VAL A 158 -1.78 8.76 12.89
CA VAL A 158 -0.52 9.06 12.21
C VAL A 158 0.47 7.96 12.53
N ILE A 159 0.77 7.12 11.55
CA ILE A 159 1.63 5.95 11.69
C ILE A 159 2.89 6.13 10.87
N GLN A 160 4.05 6.00 11.51
CA GLN A 160 5.33 5.87 10.83
C GLN A 160 5.54 4.41 10.44
N SER A 161 5.99 4.17 9.21
CA SER A 161 6.34 2.84 8.72
C SER A 161 7.77 2.88 8.17
N ILE A 162 8.69 2.16 8.81
CA ILE A 162 10.10 2.07 8.39
C ILE A 162 10.34 0.67 7.82
N PRO A 163 10.73 0.51 6.55
CA PRO A 163 11.05 -0.79 5.97
C PRO A 163 12.09 -1.56 6.80
N LYS A 164 11.89 -2.87 6.96
CA LYS A 164 12.86 -3.74 7.65
C LYS A 164 14.11 -3.99 6.81
N ASP A 165 13.94 -4.08 5.50
CA ASP A 165 15.02 -4.19 4.53
C ASP A 165 15.35 -2.80 3.99
N ALA A 166 16.64 -2.48 3.88
CA ALA A 166 17.08 -1.29 3.16
C ALA A 166 16.81 -1.49 1.65
N ALA A 167 16.27 -0.46 0.99
CA ALA A 167 16.06 -0.44 -0.46
C ALA A 167 17.38 -0.56 -1.24
#